data_AF-A0A7L9MA03-F1
#
_entry.id   AF-A0A7L9MA03-F1
#
_cell.length_a   1.000
_cell.length_b   1.000
_cell.length_c   1.000
_cell.angle_alpha   90.00
_cell.angle_beta   90.00
_cell.angle_gamma   90.00
#
_symmetry.space_group_name_H-M   'P 1'
#
loop_
_entity.id
_entity.type
_entity.pdbx_description
1 polymer ?
#
loop_
_entity_poly.entity_id
_entity_poly.type
_entity_poly.pdbx_seq_one_letter_code
_entity_poly.pdbx_strand_id
1 'polypeptide(L)'
;MLAKRIVTIVILVPLAVILIALSVANRASAILTIDPFNPGNPALSYSAPLFIWLFGALLFGVVIGSAVTWLTQGKYRRKARNSSREAARLLERAESAEKRNIPLANS
;
A
#
# COMPACT_ATOMS: atom_id res chain seq x y z
N MET A 1 -12.50 10.30 4.52
CA MET A 1 -11.13 10.46 5.07
C MET A 1 -11.03 10.06 6.54
N LEU A 2 -12.03 10.34 7.39
CA LEU A 2 -12.01 10.01 8.82
C LEU A 2 -12.03 8.50 9.11
N ALA A 3 -12.91 7.74 8.46
CA ALA A 3 -13.04 6.29 8.68
C ALA A 3 -11.73 5.52 8.42
N LYS A 4 -11.03 5.83 7.33
CA LYS A 4 -9.71 5.24 7.03
C LYS A 4 -8.70 5.53 8.15
N ARG A 5 -8.68 6.77 8.66
CA ARG A 5 -7.76 7.19 9.72
C ARG A 5 -8.07 6.50 11.05
N ILE A 6 -9.36 6.35 11.38
CA ILE A 6 -9.81 5.63 12.57
C ILE A 6 -9.41 4.16 12.50
N VAL A 7 -9.68 3.47 11.39
CA VAL A 7 -9.28 2.06 11.19
C VAL A 7 -7.77 1.90 11.32
N THR A 8 -6.99 2.80 10.70
CA THR A 8 -5.54 2.79 10.82
C THR A 8 -5.07 2.95 12.27
N ILE A 9 -5.67 3.86 13.04
CA ILE A 9 -5.32 4.08 14.47
C ILE A 9 -5.69 2.85 15.30
N VAL A 10 -6.89 2.30 15.11
CA VAL A 10 -7.38 1.12 15.83
C VAL A 10 -6.51 -0.11 15.59
N ILE A 11 -5.83 -0.21 14.44
CA ILE A 11 -4.89 -1.30 14.14
C ILE A 11 -3.48 -0.97 14.63
N LEU A 12 -2.96 0.23 14.34
CA LEU A 12 -1.57 0.60 14.65
C LEU A 12 -1.32 0.75 16.14
N VAL A 13 -2.27 1.30 16.91
CA VAL A 13 -2.05 1.56 18.34
C VAL A 13 -1.90 0.24 19.11
N PRO A 14 -2.80 -0.74 19.00
CA PRO A 14 -2.60 -2.04 19.65
C PRO A 14 -1.35 -2.76 19.16
N LEU A 15 -1.06 -2.70 17.86
CA LEU A 15 0.17 -3.28 17.30
C LEU A 15 1.42 -2.66 17.94
N ALA A 16 1.46 -1.34 18.07
CA ALA A 16 2.57 -0.64 18.72
C ALA A 16 2.71 -1.03 20.20
N VAL A 17 1.59 -1.14 20.95
CA VAL A 17 1.60 -1.59 22.34
C VAL A 17 2.19 -3.01 22.46
N ILE A 18 1.77 -3.94 21.60
CA ILE A 18 2.29 -5.31 21.56
C ILE A 18 3.80 -5.31 21.28
N LEU A 19 4.25 -4.54 20.29
CA LEU A 19 5.67 -4.44 19.93
C LEU A 19 6.50 -3.88 21.08
N ILE A 20 6.02 -2.85 21.77
CA ILE A 20 6.69 -2.27 22.94
C ILE A 20 6.74 -3.28 24.08
N ALA A 21 5.61 -3.94 24.39
CA ALA A 21 5.54 -4.94 25.45
C ALA A 21 6.50 -6.11 25.19
N LEU A 22 6.52 -6.65 23.96
CA LEU A 22 7.47 -7.69 23.56
C LEU A 22 8.92 -7.21 23.64
N SER A 23 9.20 -5.97 23.25
CA SER A 23 10.54 -5.38 23.31
C SER A 23 11.03 -5.23 24.76
N VAL A 24 10.18 -4.77 25.67
CA VAL A 24 10.52 -4.59 27.09
C VAL A 24 10.66 -5.95 27.79
N ALA A 25 9.73 -6.87 27.54
CA ALA A 25 9.75 -8.22 28.10
C ALA A 25 10.97 -9.02 27.62
N ASN A 26 11.38 -8.83 26.36
CA ASN A 26 12.49 -9.54 25.73
C ASN A 26 13.65 -8.59 25.42
N ARG A 27 14.05 -7.80 26.43
CA ARG A 27 15.28 -7.00 26.38
C ARG A 27 16.55 -7.86 26.34
N ALA A 28 16.45 -9.09 26.84
CA ALA A 28 17.51 -10.09 26.75
C ALA A 28 17.68 -10.55 25.30
N SER A 29 18.89 -11.00 24.96
CA SER A 29 19.16 -11.55 23.65
C SER A 29 18.31 -12.80 23.41
N ALA A 30 17.54 -12.77 22.32
CA ALA A 30 16.77 -13.91 21.85
C ALA A 30 17.41 -14.45 20.57
N ILE A 31 17.45 -15.78 20.46
CA ILE A 31 17.96 -16.42 19.25
C ILE A 31 16.83 -16.44 18.22
N LEU A 32 17.05 -15.81 17.08
CA LEU A 32 16.22 -15.98 15.90
C LEU A 32 16.89 -16.99 14.98
N THR A 33 16.26 -18.15 14.80
CA THR A 33 16.68 -19.16 13.83
C THR A 33 15.78 -19.09 12.61
N ILE A 34 16.36 -18.83 11.45
CA ILE A 34 15.66 -18.68 10.17
C ILE A 34 15.81 -19.99 9.35
N ASP A 35 15.61 -21.14 9.98
CA ASP A 35 15.69 -22.45 9.34
C ASP A 35 14.41 -23.25 9.64
N PRO A 36 13.50 -23.41 8.65
CA PRO A 36 12.24 -24.13 8.85
C PRO A 36 12.40 -25.66 8.87
N PHE A 37 13.58 -26.20 8.53
CA PHE A 37 13.83 -27.65 8.45
C PHE A 37 14.81 -28.13 9.54
N ASN A 38 15.68 -27.26 10.05
CA ASN A 38 16.59 -27.56 11.16
C ASN A 38 16.62 -26.42 12.19
N PRO A 39 15.65 -26.38 13.12
CA PRO A 39 15.69 -25.44 14.24
C PRO A 39 16.90 -25.74 15.14
N GLY A 40 17.93 -24.91 15.04
CA GLY A 40 19.20 -25.05 15.78
C GLY A 40 20.46 -24.97 14.92
N ASN A 41 20.34 -24.81 13.59
CA ASN A 41 21.49 -24.62 12.72
C ASN A 41 22.25 -23.31 13.09
N PRO A 42 23.54 -23.38 13.48
CA PRO A 42 24.31 -22.20 13.87
C PRO A 42 24.53 -21.21 12.72
N ALA A 43 24.46 -21.67 11.46
CA ALA A 43 24.67 -20.81 10.29
C ALA A 43 23.50 -19.82 10.05
N LEU A 44 22.29 -20.16 10.50
CA LEU A 44 21.07 -19.35 10.32
C LEU A 44 20.45 -18.92 11.67
N SER A 45 21.21 -19.02 12.76
CA SER A 45 20.80 -18.62 14.10
C SER A 45 21.54 -17.36 14.54
N TYR A 46 20.79 -16.27 14.71
CA TYR A 46 21.35 -14.97 15.10
C TYR A 46 20.77 -14.54 16.44
N SER A 47 21.66 -14.24 17.39
CA SER A 47 21.27 -13.77 18.72
C SER A 47 21.23 -12.25 18.74
N ALA A 48 20.05 -11.70 18.97
CA ALA A 48 19.86 -10.27 19.17
C ALA A 48 18.59 -10.04 20.00
N PRO A 49 18.48 -8.92 20.74
CA PRO A 49 17.23 -8.57 21.38
C PRO A 49 16.04 -8.57 20.40
N LEU A 50 14.88 -9.06 20.81
CA LEU A 50 13.73 -9.26 19.90
C LEU A 50 13.28 -7.97 19.21
N PHE A 51 13.49 -6.81 19.83
CA PHE A 51 13.11 -5.53 19.23
C PHE A 51 13.79 -5.32 17.87
N ILE A 52 15.04 -5.77 17.69
CA ILE A 52 15.77 -5.60 16.42
C ILE A 52 15.07 -6.36 15.30
N TRP A 53 14.69 -7.61 15.57
CA TRP A 53 13.97 -8.44 14.60
C TRP A 53 12.58 -7.91 14.30
N LEU A 54 11.85 -7.48 15.32
CA LEU A 54 10.49 -6.95 15.18
C LEU A 54 10.47 -5.64 14.38
N PHE A 55 11.32 -4.67 14.74
CA PHE A 55 11.41 -3.40 14.01
C PHE A 55 11.98 -3.60 12.60
N GLY A 56 12.96 -4.51 12.43
CA GLY A 56 13.49 -4.87 11.12
C GLY A 56 12.40 -5.43 10.19
N ALA A 57 11.61 -6.38 10.67
CA ALA A 57 10.49 -6.95 9.92
C ALA A 57 9.40 -5.91 9.62
N LEU A 58 9.07 -5.06 10.60
CA LEU A 58 8.10 -3.98 10.41
C LEU A 58 8.57 -2.99 9.33
N LEU A 59 9.82 -2.52 9.42
CA LEU A 59 10.39 -1.59 8.46
C LEU A 59 10.43 -2.19 7.06
N PHE A 60 10.85 -3.45 6.95
CA PHE A 60 10.86 -4.19 5.69
C PHE A 60 9.44 -4.29 5.09
N GLY A 61 8.45 -4.60 5.91
CA GLY A 61 7.04 -4.62 5.50
C GLY A 61 6.55 -3.25 5.02
N VAL A 62 6.93 -2.16 5.70
CA VAL A 62 6.59 -0.78 5.28
C VAL A 62 7.24 -0.45 3.94
N VAL A 63 8.50 -0.80 3.72
CA VAL A 63 9.21 -0.56 2.46
C VAL A 63 8.53 -1.31 1.32
N ILE A 64 8.25 -2.59 1.48
CA ILE A 64 7.54 -3.40 0.47
C ILE A 64 6.14 -2.84 0.22
N GLY A 65 5.37 -2.58 1.27
CA GLY A 65 4.01 -2.05 1.16
C GLY A 65 3.98 -0.69 0.46
N SER A 66 4.97 0.17 0.73
CA SER A 66 5.13 1.46 0.07
C SER A 66 5.50 1.30 -1.41
N ALA A 67 6.43 0.39 -1.73
CA ALA A 67 6.81 0.09 -3.11
C ALA A 67 5.62 -0.45 -3.92
N VAL A 68 4.86 -1.40 -3.37
CA VAL A 68 3.64 -1.93 -4.00
C VAL A 68 2.62 -0.81 -4.21
N THR A 69 2.37 0.01 -3.18
CA THR A 69 1.45 1.15 -3.27
C THR A 69 1.88 2.12 -4.37
N TRP A 70 3.18 2.41 -4.49
CA TRP A 70 3.72 3.30 -5.52
C TRP A 70 3.54 2.74 -6.93
N LEU A 71 3.79 1.44 -7.12
CA LEU A 71 3.56 0.76 -8.41
C LEU A 71 2.07 0.76 -8.78
N THR A 72 1.18 0.48 -7.83
CA THR A 72 -0.28 0.50 -8.05
C THR A 72 -0.77 1.91 -8.36
N GLN A 73 -0.34 2.93 -7.59
CA GLN A 73 -0.71 4.33 -7.85
C GLN A 73 -0.12 4.87 -9.17
N GLY A 74 1.09 4.43 -9.55
CA GLY A 74 1.71 4.79 -10.83
C GLY A 74 0.88 4.38 -12.04
N LYS A 75 0.17 3.25 -11.96
CA LYS A 75 -0.73 2.76 -13.01
C LYS A 75 -1.97 3.67 -13.19
N TYR A 76 -2.45 4.30 -12.12
CA TYR A 76 -3.58 5.25 -12.18
C TYR A 76 -3.24 6.57 -12.84
N ARG A 77 -1.97 7.00 -12.81
CA ARG A 77 -1.53 8.24 -13.48
C ARG A 77 -1.68 8.18 -15.02
N ARG A 78 -1.68 6.97 -15.61
CA ARG A 78 -2.02 6.76 -17.03
C ARG A 78 -3.53 6.77 -17.29
N LYS A 79 -4.35 6.30 -16.33
CA LYS A 79 -5.80 6.19 -16.50
C LYS A 79 -6.52 7.55 -16.46
N ALA A 80 -6.00 8.51 -15.68
CA ALA A 80 -6.53 9.87 -15.66
C ALA A 80 -6.43 10.58 -17.03
N ARG A 81 -5.32 10.39 -17.76
CA ARG A 81 -5.15 10.98 -19.11
C ARG A 81 -6.05 10.34 -20.16
N ASN A 82 -6.36 9.05 -20.02
CA ASN A 82 -7.27 8.37 -20.95
C ASN A 82 -8.73 8.75 -20.68
N SER A 83 -9.13 8.90 -19.41
CA SER A 83 -10.49 9.33 -19.06
C SER A 83 -10.82 10.74 -19.55
N SER A 84 -9.88 11.70 -19.46
CA SER A 84 -10.09 13.05 -20.02
C SER A 84 -10.20 13.04 -21.56
N ARG A 85 -9.45 12.16 -22.24
CA ARG A 85 -9.52 12.01 -23.70
C ARG A 85 -10.81 11.34 -24.16
N GLU A 86 -11.31 10.37 -23.41
CA GLU A 86 -12.60 9.73 -23.69
C GLU A 86 -13.76 10.70 -23.45
N ALA A 87 -13.73 11.49 -22.36
CA ALA A 87 -14.72 12.54 -22.11
C ALA A 87 -14.73 13.61 -23.22
N ALA A 88 -13.56 14.08 -23.66
CA ALA A 88 -13.45 15.05 -24.75
C ALA A 88 -13.99 14.50 -26.08
N ARG A 89 -13.68 13.23 -26.40
CA ARG A 89 -14.20 12.56 -27.62
C ARG A 89 -15.71 12.35 -27.58
N LEU A 90 -16.27 12.06 -26.40
CA LEU A 90 -17.72 11.92 -26.23
C LEU A 90 -18.42 13.27 -26.38
N LEU A 91 -17.83 14.35 -25.85
CA LEU A 91 -18.35 15.71 -26.01
C LEU A 91 -18.34 16.14 -27.49
N GLU A 92 -17.23 15.90 -28.19
CA GLU A 92 -17.08 16.23 -29.61
C GLU A 92 -18.08 15.46 -30.49
N ARG A 93 -18.34 14.19 -30.17
CA ARG A 93 -19.38 13.38 -30.84
C ARG A 93 -20.79 13.87 -30.55
N ALA A 94 -21.07 14.32 -29.33
CA ALA A 94 -22.36 14.89 -28.97
C ALA A 94 -22.61 16.20 -29.74
N GLU A 95 -21.61 17.09 -29.80
CA GLU A 95 -21.71 18.37 -30.50
C GLU A 95 -21.85 18.20 -32.03
N SER A 96 -21.14 17.24 -32.61
CA SER A 96 -21.24 16.94 -34.04
C SER A 96 -22.53 16.18 -34.40
N ALA A 97 -23.06 15.35 -33.50
CA ALA A 97 -24.38 14.75 -33.64
C ALA A 97 -25.49 15.80 -33.51
N GLU A 98 -25.36 16.77 -32.60
CA GLU A 98 -26.27 17.90 -32.46
C GLU A 98 -26.26 18.74 -33.73
N LYS A 99 -25.10 19.20 -34.21
CA LYS A 99 -24.97 19.96 -35.47
C LYS A 99 -25.53 19.24 -36.69
N ARG A 100 -25.39 17.91 -36.76
CA ARG A 100 -25.94 17.08 -37.85
C ARG A 100 -27.45 16.84 -37.73
N ASN A 101 -27.99 16.95 -36.51
CA ASN A 101 -29.42 16.92 -36.21
C ASN A 101 -30.03 18.33 -36.15
N ILE A 102 -29.33 19.35 -36.66
CA ILE A 102 -29.89 20.63 -37.11
C ILE A 102 -30.10 20.53 -38.64
N PRO A 103 -31.10 19.79 -39.15
CA PRO A 103 -31.42 19.84 -40.57
C PRO A 103 -32.18 21.13 -40.83
N LEU A 104 -31.55 22.13 -41.43
CA LEU A 104 -32.20 23.10 -42.33
C LEU A 104 -33.58 23.63 -41.86
N ALA A 105 -33.80 23.77 -40.55
CA ALA A 105 -35.11 24.07 -39.97
C ALA A 105 -35.51 25.53 -40.19
N ASN A 106 -34.62 26.30 -40.82
CA ASN A 106 -34.92 27.60 -41.36
C ASN A 106 -34.19 27.71 -42.71
N SER A 107 -34.98 27.54 -43.76
CA SER A 107 -34.91 28.17 -45.09
C SER A 107 -33.54 28.45 -45.71
#